data_AF-A0A1I3KYG1-F1
#
_entry.id   AF-A0A1I3KYG1-F1
#
_cell.length_a   1.000
_cell.length_b   1.000
_cell.length_c   1.000
_cell.angle_alpha   90.00
_cell.angle_beta   90.00
_cell.angle_gamma   90.00
#
_symmetry.space_group_name_H-M   'P 1'
#
loop_
_entity.id
_entity.type
_entity.pdbx_description
1 polymer ?
#
loop_
_entity_poly.entity_id
_entity_poly.type
_entity_poly.pdbx_seq_one_letter_code
_entity_poly.pdbx_strand_id
1 'polypeptide(L)'
;MNREKRFGELYKVPPLAALDHRLFLNSKGEDERLQKIPRHIRRKMKVEGQRIGKKYINIMNSIKNSGVGYQVDALIRQFSIEYTHRYASSGLLTQPASFNYFEPFCSIKLIERSTAPYIEPLAEIDHLFSVSDFFDYLTSKDTPQFTISDLAVLPEGVIYNFTQNGALTDFTYMTPEGREFVISGFSMVRHGNSIHWFVLGGEILSESEWNERVNDEFILDPSGVPPEKRKFIDEIAQRQNGRSGAPLALEGTQTAIRTIVAGETDLITFKHVARCHMQESENTFHLYCDDPEVFSGISDVSEREEILNTMRDRIESASVMWNMAEGFLQLFSYFRFKLTIPLSSFAPDMKAMPKGAKGGQGIGARFKHVTSIEVSDINQSVLRSYTSPHLDVETEGHWRRIAPESYGRDRDGNQIKGRTWVKVTNKWRARADHPKSVYIKSSVAAAKIQISDYIRASHEPDLSENRKQNASVLYVMRCAAMKEEIYKVGWTSNSAEQRARELSLATGVPLSFVVVDAWQHPDPAALEKGVHALLTPYRLNDSREFFSLKYPQLKGIIETEIKRTERYRGR
;
A
#
# COMPACT_ATOMS: atom_id res chain seq x y z
N MET A 1 12.44 17.30 -11.49
CA MET A 1 12.10 17.91 -12.80
C MET A 1 10.73 18.57 -12.69
N ASN A 2 10.55 19.82 -13.15
CA ASN A 2 9.23 20.47 -13.14
C ASN A 2 8.24 19.70 -14.05
N ARG A 3 6.98 19.57 -13.63
CA ARG A 3 5.90 18.89 -14.34
C ARG A 3 5.73 19.38 -15.77
N GLU A 4 5.95 20.67 -16.04
CA GLU A 4 5.94 21.21 -17.41
C GLU A 4 6.93 20.50 -18.33
N LYS A 5 8.15 20.23 -17.86
CA LYS A 5 9.14 19.48 -18.63
C LYS A 5 8.72 18.01 -18.81
N ARG A 6 8.09 17.40 -17.80
CA ARG A 6 7.60 16.01 -17.87
C ARG A 6 6.48 15.83 -18.91
N PHE A 7 5.61 16.83 -19.02
CA PHE A 7 4.45 16.81 -19.93
C PHE A 7 4.73 17.47 -21.29
N GLY A 8 5.93 18.02 -21.50
CA GLY A 8 6.26 18.82 -22.68
C GLY A 8 6.02 18.13 -24.02
N GLU A 9 6.21 16.81 -24.09
CA GLU A 9 5.93 16.02 -25.29
C GLU A 9 4.42 15.95 -25.61
N LEU A 10 3.55 15.97 -24.60
CA LEU A 10 2.11 15.93 -24.80
C LEU A 10 1.57 17.22 -25.43
N TYR A 11 2.23 18.35 -25.24
CA TYR A 11 1.83 19.63 -25.87
C TYR A 11 2.02 19.63 -27.38
N LYS A 12 2.81 18.69 -27.91
CA LYS A 12 3.00 18.51 -29.36
C LYS A 12 1.88 17.66 -29.99
N VAL A 13 1.02 17.04 -29.18
CA VAL A 13 -0.09 16.23 -29.67
C VAL A 13 -1.23 17.15 -30.13
N PRO A 14 -1.71 17.04 -31.38
CA PRO A 14 -2.80 17.87 -31.85
C PRO A 14 -4.06 17.71 -30.98
N PRO A 15 -4.82 18.78 -30.68
CA PRO A 15 -6.02 18.70 -29.84
C PRO A 15 -7.04 17.64 -30.31
N LEU A 16 -7.18 17.47 -31.64
CA LEU A 16 -8.08 16.48 -32.22
C LEU A 16 -7.65 15.03 -31.92
N ALA A 17 -6.34 14.79 -31.76
CA ALA A 17 -5.77 13.49 -31.40
C ALA A 17 -5.74 13.25 -29.88
N ALA A 18 -5.96 14.30 -29.08
CA ALA A 18 -6.03 14.19 -27.62
C ALA A 18 -7.37 13.61 -27.13
N LEU A 19 -8.43 13.72 -27.94
CA LEU A 19 -9.78 13.23 -27.65
C LEU A 19 -9.94 11.74 -28.00
N ASP A 20 -10.84 11.07 -27.28
CA ASP A 20 -11.22 9.69 -27.60
C ASP A 20 -11.89 9.63 -28.99
N HIS A 21 -11.32 8.81 -29.86
CA HIS A 21 -11.82 8.62 -31.23
C HIS A 21 -13.28 8.11 -31.25
N ARG A 22 -13.72 7.42 -30.20
CA ARG A 22 -15.10 6.91 -30.06
C ARG A 22 -16.16 8.00 -30.01
N LEU A 23 -15.78 9.24 -29.67
CA LEU A 23 -16.67 10.40 -29.68
C LEU A 23 -17.07 10.83 -31.10
N PHE A 24 -16.39 10.33 -32.13
CA PHE A 24 -16.59 10.71 -33.53
C PHE A 24 -17.16 9.56 -34.38
N LEU A 25 -17.60 8.47 -33.76
CA LEU A 25 -18.20 7.34 -34.45
C LEU A 25 -19.68 7.60 -34.71
N ASN A 26 -20.13 7.34 -35.94
CA ASN A 26 -21.54 7.36 -36.30
C ASN A 26 -22.28 6.10 -35.83
N SER A 27 -23.58 6.00 -36.12
CA SER A 27 -24.41 4.83 -35.79
C SER A 27 -23.96 3.50 -36.42
N LYS A 28 -23.09 3.55 -37.43
CA LYS A 28 -22.47 2.38 -38.08
C LYS A 28 -21.08 2.04 -37.52
N GLY A 29 -20.59 2.78 -36.51
CA GLY A 29 -19.26 2.61 -35.94
C GLY A 29 -18.13 3.16 -36.81
N GLU A 30 -18.42 4.02 -37.78
CA GLU A 30 -17.43 4.64 -38.65
C GLU A 30 -17.08 6.06 -38.17
N ASP A 31 -15.80 6.42 -38.21
CA ASP A 31 -15.34 7.77 -37.85
C ASP A 31 -15.79 8.81 -38.90
N GLU A 32 -16.70 9.70 -38.52
CA GLU A 32 -17.28 10.74 -39.39
C GLU A 32 -16.23 11.70 -39.94
N ARG A 33 -15.14 11.92 -39.20
CA ARG A 33 -14.05 12.81 -39.62
C ARG A 33 -13.33 12.24 -40.84
N LEU A 34 -13.20 10.91 -40.90
CA LEU A 34 -12.54 10.23 -42.01
C LEU A 34 -13.42 10.21 -43.26
N GLN A 35 -14.76 10.21 -43.13
CA GLN A 35 -15.67 10.16 -44.28
C GLN A 35 -15.52 11.38 -45.21
N LYS A 36 -15.17 12.54 -44.64
CA LYS A 36 -14.93 13.79 -45.38
C LYS A 36 -13.61 13.80 -46.17
N ILE A 37 -12.77 12.77 -46.02
CA ILE A 37 -11.43 12.68 -46.59
C ILE A 37 -11.42 11.79 -47.85
N PRO A 38 -10.75 12.20 -48.96
CA PRO A 38 -10.58 11.38 -50.15
C PRO A 38 -10.06 9.96 -49.87
N ARG A 39 -10.59 8.96 -50.59
CA ARG A 39 -10.27 7.54 -50.38
C ARG A 39 -8.77 7.23 -50.41
N HIS A 40 -8.00 7.88 -51.29
CA HIS A 40 -6.56 7.65 -51.40
C HIS A 40 -5.80 8.11 -50.15
N ILE A 41 -6.18 9.25 -49.56
CA ILE A 41 -5.62 9.76 -48.29
C ILE A 41 -6.01 8.83 -47.14
N ARG A 42 -7.28 8.41 -47.06
CA ARG A 42 -7.73 7.44 -46.04
C ARG A 42 -6.92 6.14 -46.07
N ARG A 43 -6.64 5.61 -47.26
CA ARG A 43 -5.80 4.41 -47.43
C ARG A 43 -4.37 4.65 -46.90
N LYS A 44 -3.77 5.80 -47.21
CA LYS A 44 -2.45 6.17 -46.70
C LYS A 44 -2.44 6.28 -45.17
N MET A 45 -3.44 6.97 -44.59
CA MET A 45 -3.61 7.08 -43.14
C MET A 45 -3.78 5.72 -42.46
N LYS A 46 -4.55 4.80 -43.05
CA LYS A 46 -4.72 3.44 -42.54
C LYS A 46 -3.39 2.69 -42.47
N VAL A 47 -2.55 2.78 -43.51
CA VAL A 47 -1.23 2.14 -43.53
C VAL A 47 -0.30 2.73 -42.46
N GLU A 48 -0.27 4.07 -42.32
CA GLU A 48 0.52 4.73 -41.27
C GLU A 48 0.02 4.38 -39.86
N GLY A 49 -1.30 4.33 -39.66
CA GLY A 49 -1.91 3.90 -38.39
C GLY A 49 -1.52 2.47 -38.02
N GLN A 50 -1.53 1.54 -38.98
CA GLN A 50 -1.05 0.17 -38.76
C GLN A 50 0.46 0.13 -38.41
N ARG A 51 1.26 1.01 -39.02
CA ARG A 51 2.69 1.12 -38.71
C ARG A 51 2.92 1.62 -37.29
N ILE A 52 2.18 2.64 -36.86
CA ILE A 52 2.23 3.16 -35.48
C ILE A 52 1.74 2.10 -34.49
N GLY A 53 0.65 1.39 -34.80
CA GLY A 53 0.14 0.29 -33.97
C GLY A 53 1.19 -0.81 -33.73
N LYS A 54 1.92 -1.21 -34.77
CA LYS A 54 3.06 -2.16 -34.62
C LYS A 54 4.16 -1.61 -33.72
N LYS A 55 4.46 -0.31 -33.81
CA LYS A 55 5.45 0.33 -32.93
C LYS A 55 5.00 0.33 -31.47
N TYR A 56 3.72 0.61 -31.20
CA TYR A 56 3.16 0.51 -29.84
C TYR A 56 3.31 -0.88 -29.24
N ILE A 57 2.98 -1.92 -30.01
CA ILE A 57 3.14 -3.32 -29.56
C ILE A 57 4.61 -3.60 -29.20
N ASN A 58 5.55 -3.18 -30.04
CA ASN A 58 6.97 -3.37 -29.77
C ASN A 58 7.45 -2.61 -28.51
N ILE A 59 6.97 -1.39 -28.32
CA ILE A 59 7.28 -0.56 -27.14
C ILE A 59 6.74 -1.24 -25.86
N MET A 60 5.47 -1.63 -25.85
CA MET A 60 4.86 -2.29 -24.68
C MET A 60 5.56 -3.62 -24.37
N ASN A 61 5.94 -4.40 -25.38
CA ASN A 61 6.74 -5.61 -25.18
C ASN A 61 8.14 -5.31 -24.63
N SER A 62 8.77 -4.22 -25.08
CA SER A 62 10.07 -3.79 -24.55
C SER A 62 9.97 -3.37 -23.08
N ILE A 63 8.90 -2.67 -22.70
CA ILE A 63 8.64 -2.26 -21.31
C ILE A 63 8.42 -3.49 -20.44
N LYS A 64 7.54 -4.40 -20.89
CA LYS A 64 7.22 -5.66 -20.18
C LYS A 64 8.46 -6.50 -19.87
N ASN A 65 9.41 -6.56 -20.81
CA ASN A 65 10.62 -7.36 -20.69
C ASN A 65 11.83 -6.58 -20.13
N SER A 66 11.61 -5.38 -19.61
CA SER A 66 12.65 -4.60 -18.91
C SER A 66 12.62 -4.88 -17.41
N GLY A 67 13.62 -4.38 -16.66
CA GLY A 67 13.60 -4.41 -15.19
C GLY A 67 14.31 -5.59 -14.56
N VAL A 68 14.17 -5.67 -13.25
CA VAL A 68 14.76 -6.73 -12.43
C VAL A 68 13.75 -7.85 -12.19
N GLY A 69 12.46 -7.52 -12.16
CA GLY A 69 11.37 -8.50 -12.02
C GLY A 69 10.88 -8.69 -10.58
N TYR A 70 11.24 -7.80 -9.66
CA TYR A 70 10.57 -7.70 -8.37
C TYR A 70 9.18 -7.05 -8.55
N GLN A 71 8.30 -7.25 -7.58
CA GLN A 71 6.90 -6.84 -7.73
C GLN A 71 6.74 -5.31 -7.82
N VAL A 72 7.59 -4.53 -7.13
CA VAL A 72 7.56 -3.06 -7.17
C VAL A 72 7.99 -2.49 -8.52
N ASP A 73 9.04 -3.03 -9.15
CA ASP A 73 9.45 -2.56 -10.48
C ASP A 73 8.49 -3.09 -11.55
N ALA A 74 7.98 -4.31 -11.39
CA ALA A 74 6.92 -4.84 -12.25
C ALA A 74 5.65 -3.97 -12.25
N LEU A 75 5.25 -3.42 -11.10
CA LEU A 75 4.10 -2.53 -11.00
C LEU A 75 4.26 -1.24 -11.83
N ILE A 76 5.44 -0.62 -11.81
CA ILE A 76 5.73 0.58 -12.62
C ILE A 76 5.58 0.27 -14.12
N ARG A 77 5.97 -0.94 -14.54
CA ARG A 77 5.81 -1.41 -15.93
C ARG A 77 4.36 -1.67 -16.29
N GLN A 78 3.59 -2.29 -15.39
CA GLN A 78 2.15 -2.50 -15.57
C GLN A 78 1.44 -1.17 -15.83
N PHE A 79 1.69 -0.16 -15.00
CA PHE A 79 1.15 1.18 -15.22
C PHE A 79 1.66 1.85 -16.49
N SER A 80 2.97 1.75 -16.79
CA SER A 80 3.53 2.30 -18.04
C SER A 80 2.87 1.70 -19.29
N ILE A 81 2.59 0.40 -19.28
CA ILE A 81 1.90 -0.31 -20.36
C ILE A 81 0.44 0.14 -20.43
N GLU A 82 -0.28 0.20 -19.31
CA GLU A 82 -1.68 0.64 -19.26
C GLU A 82 -1.84 2.08 -19.78
N TYR A 83 -0.98 3.00 -19.34
CA TYR A 83 -1.03 4.39 -19.79
C TYR A 83 -0.67 4.54 -21.27
N THR A 84 0.32 3.77 -21.75
CA THR A 84 0.66 3.70 -23.17
C THR A 84 -0.50 3.15 -24.00
N HIS A 85 -1.16 2.10 -23.51
CA HIS A 85 -2.32 1.51 -24.14
C HIS A 85 -3.47 2.51 -24.24
N ARG A 86 -3.73 3.31 -23.19
CA ARG A 86 -4.74 4.38 -23.23
C ARG A 86 -4.41 5.47 -24.24
N TYR A 87 -3.16 5.93 -24.30
CA TYR A 87 -2.72 6.86 -25.35
C TYR A 87 -2.95 6.30 -26.76
N ALA A 88 -2.58 5.03 -26.98
CA ALA A 88 -2.73 4.38 -28.27
C ALA A 88 -4.19 4.15 -28.68
N SER A 89 -5.06 3.81 -27.71
CA SER A 89 -6.44 3.38 -27.97
C SER A 89 -7.47 4.50 -27.87
N SER A 90 -7.19 5.57 -27.13
CA SER A 90 -8.25 6.50 -26.70
C SER A 90 -7.80 7.96 -26.48
N GLY A 91 -6.57 8.31 -26.81
CA GLY A 91 -6.08 9.68 -26.70
C GLY A 91 -5.56 10.04 -25.29
N LEU A 92 -5.38 11.35 -25.05
CA LEU A 92 -4.73 11.87 -23.84
C LEU A 92 -5.67 11.99 -22.64
N LEU A 93 -6.94 12.31 -22.90
CA LEU A 93 -7.89 12.71 -21.85
C LEU A 93 -8.52 11.52 -21.08
N THR A 94 -8.17 10.29 -21.46
CA THR A 94 -8.72 9.07 -20.88
C THR A 94 -7.82 8.44 -19.81
N GLN A 95 -6.72 9.08 -19.44
CA GLN A 95 -5.85 8.59 -18.37
C GLN A 95 -6.62 8.46 -17.04
N PRO A 96 -6.39 7.38 -16.27
CA PRO A 96 -7.13 7.11 -15.04
C PRO A 96 -6.62 8.01 -13.90
N ALA A 97 -7.33 8.03 -12.77
CA ALA A 97 -6.89 8.78 -11.59
C ALA A 97 -5.53 8.30 -11.05
N SER A 98 -5.19 7.01 -11.21
CA SER A 98 -3.88 6.47 -10.81
C SER A 98 -2.71 7.16 -11.54
N PHE A 99 -2.93 7.68 -12.76
CA PHE A 99 -1.92 8.42 -13.50
C PHE A 99 -1.40 9.64 -12.73
N ASN A 100 -2.23 10.24 -11.87
CA ASN A 100 -1.86 11.39 -11.05
C ASN A 100 -0.75 11.06 -10.04
N TYR A 101 -0.70 9.80 -9.59
CA TYR A 101 0.23 9.32 -8.58
C TYR A 101 1.46 8.65 -9.22
N PHE A 102 1.30 8.05 -10.42
CA PHE A 102 2.33 7.27 -11.08
C PHE A 102 3.03 7.97 -12.25
N GLU A 103 2.49 9.07 -12.81
CA GLU A 103 3.22 9.88 -13.79
C GLU A 103 4.63 10.32 -13.33
N PRO A 104 4.89 10.60 -12.04
CA PRO A 104 6.23 11.00 -11.60
C PRO A 104 7.28 9.89 -11.75
N PHE A 105 6.86 8.63 -11.88
CA PHE A 105 7.72 7.45 -12.11
C PHE A 105 7.94 7.17 -13.62
N CYS A 106 7.36 8.00 -14.48
CA CYS A 106 7.27 7.75 -15.90
C CYS A 106 7.97 8.83 -16.72
N SER A 107 8.54 8.44 -17.85
CA SER A 107 9.00 9.33 -18.93
C SER A 107 8.02 9.26 -20.09
N ILE A 108 7.50 10.42 -20.49
CA ILE A 108 6.59 10.55 -21.64
C ILE A 108 7.42 10.90 -22.88
N LYS A 109 7.25 10.11 -23.94
CA LYS A 109 7.98 10.26 -25.20
C LYS A 109 7.05 10.17 -26.39
N LEU A 110 7.51 10.66 -27.55
CA LEU A 110 6.81 10.48 -28.83
C LEU A 110 7.50 9.40 -29.65
N ILE A 111 6.70 8.57 -30.31
CA ILE A 111 7.20 7.61 -31.28
C ILE A 111 7.93 8.37 -32.40
N GLU A 112 9.13 7.91 -32.76
CA GLU A 112 9.99 8.59 -33.75
C GLU A 112 9.22 8.95 -35.03
N ARG A 113 9.33 10.23 -35.42
CA ARG A 113 8.67 10.85 -36.58
C ARG A 113 7.14 10.79 -36.52
N SER A 114 6.55 10.90 -35.33
CA SER A 114 5.11 10.99 -35.14
C SER A 114 4.76 11.86 -33.93
N THR A 115 3.46 12.15 -33.76
CA THR A 115 2.90 12.80 -32.57
C THR A 115 2.25 11.78 -31.62
N ALA A 116 2.54 10.49 -31.77
CA ALA A 116 1.94 9.41 -31.01
C ALA A 116 2.72 9.20 -29.70
N PRO A 117 2.14 9.53 -28.52
CA PRO A 117 2.85 9.46 -27.26
C PRO A 117 2.85 8.05 -26.68
N TYR A 118 3.89 7.73 -25.93
CA TYR A 118 4.01 6.51 -25.14
C TYR A 118 4.74 6.81 -23.82
N ILE A 119 4.66 5.88 -22.89
CA ILE A 119 5.29 5.98 -21.57
C ILE A 119 6.31 4.87 -21.40
N GLU A 120 7.44 5.19 -20.79
CA GLU A 120 8.41 4.24 -20.27
C GLU A 120 8.76 4.59 -18.81
N PRO A 121 9.18 3.61 -17.98
CA PRO A 121 9.71 3.90 -16.64
C PRO A 121 10.90 4.87 -16.70
N LEU A 122 11.08 5.70 -15.66
CA LEU A 122 12.32 6.49 -15.50
C LEU A 122 13.51 5.57 -15.19
N ALA A 123 14.71 6.15 -15.09
CA ALA A 123 15.89 5.42 -14.64
C ALA A 123 15.66 4.87 -13.21
N GLU A 124 16.01 3.61 -12.99
CA GLU A 124 15.73 2.87 -11.75
C GLU A 124 17.04 2.41 -11.09
N ILE A 125 17.06 2.44 -9.77
CA ILE A 125 18.09 1.82 -8.93
C ILE A 125 17.38 0.89 -7.96
N ASP A 126 17.74 -0.39 -8.02
CA ASP A 126 17.04 -1.47 -7.35
C ASP A 126 17.82 -1.95 -6.12
N HIS A 127 17.12 -2.13 -5.00
CA HIS A 127 17.70 -2.47 -3.72
C HIS A 127 16.96 -3.63 -3.03
N LEU A 128 17.71 -4.45 -2.30
CA LEU A 128 17.19 -5.46 -1.39
C LEU A 128 17.62 -5.13 0.04
N PHE A 129 16.67 -5.10 0.98
CA PHE A 129 16.98 -4.76 2.37
C PHE A 129 16.53 -5.85 3.35
N SER A 130 17.33 -6.03 4.40
CA SER A 130 16.94 -6.85 5.55
C SER A 130 15.92 -6.10 6.40
N VAL A 131 14.70 -6.62 6.51
CA VAL A 131 13.63 -6.06 7.34
C VAL A 131 14.09 -5.91 8.79
N SER A 132 14.68 -6.98 9.35
CA SER A 132 15.13 -7.00 10.75
C SER A 132 16.15 -5.88 11.05
N ASP A 133 17.19 -5.75 10.22
CA ASP A 133 18.26 -4.76 10.41
C ASP A 133 17.78 -3.33 10.14
N PHE A 134 16.87 -3.15 9.18
CA PHE A 134 16.25 -1.85 8.92
C PHE A 134 15.41 -1.37 10.11
N PHE A 135 14.63 -2.25 10.75
CA PHE A 135 13.86 -1.87 11.93
C PHE A 135 14.73 -1.67 13.17
N ASP A 136 15.85 -2.38 13.29
CA ASP A 136 16.88 -2.06 14.28
C ASP A 136 17.47 -0.67 14.04
N TYR A 137 17.73 -0.29 12.78
CA TYR A 137 18.18 1.05 12.41
C TYR A 137 17.16 2.13 12.80
N LEU A 138 15.87 1.91 12.52
CA LEU A 138 14.81 2.88 12.83
C LEU A 138 14.59 3.12 14.32
N THR A 139 14.88 2.11 15.16
CA THR A 139 14.58 2.14 16.60
C THR A 139 15.82 2.37 17.48
N SER A 140 17.02 2.27 16.90
CA SER A 140 18.27 2.53 17.59
C SER A 140 18.44 4.00 17.96
N LYS A 141 19.10 4.26 19.08
CA LYS A 141 19.52 5.62 19.49
C LYS A 141 20.85 6.04 18.87
N ASP A 142 21.60 5.08 18.34
CA ASP A 142 22.94 5.27 17.79
C ASP A 142 22.93 5.55 16.28
N THR A 143 21.75 5.65 15.68
CA THR A 143 21.58 5.97 14.26
C THR A 143 21.37 7.47 14.05
N PRO A 144 21.78 8.02 12.89
CA PRO A 144 21.57 9.43 12.59
C PRO A 144 20.08 9.79 12.64
N GLN A 145 19.76 10.95 13.23
CA GLN A 145 18.40 11.45 13.17
C GLN A 145 18.02 11.77 11.72
N PHE A 146 16.82 11.34 11.33
CA PHE A 146 16.27 11.55 10.00
C PHE A 146 15.21 12.64 10.03
N THR A 147 15.27 13.50 9.02
CA THR A 147 14.22 14.46 8.69
C THR A 147 13.81 14.26 7.24
N ILE A 148 12.56 14.56 6.91
CA ILE A 148 12.05 14.43 5.54
C ILE A 148 12.88 15.26 4.55
N SER A 149 13.41 16.41 4.96
CA SER A 149 14.31 17.24 4.15
C SER A 149 15.60 16.55 3.72
N ASP A 150 16.05 15.49 4.41
CA ASP A 150 17.25 14.74 4.04
C ASP A 150 17.11 14.06 2.67
N LEU A 151 15.87 13.80 2.24
CA LEU A 151 15.55 13.28 0.90
C LEU A 151 15.81 14.30 -0.21
N ALA A 152 16.11 15.56 0.12
CA ALA A 152 16.48 16.55 -0.88
C ALA A 152 17.79 16.23 -1.62
N VAL A 153 18.63 15.37 -1.04
CA VAL A 153 19.87 14.89 -1.65
C VAL A 153 19.62 13.90 -2.80
N LEU A 154 18.41 13.32 -2.90
CA LEU A 154 18.10 12.36 -3.97
C LEU A 154 18.18 13.05 -5.35
N PRO A 155 18.86 12.42 -6.32
CA PRO A 155 18.80 12.86 -7.72
C PRO A 155 17.37 12.96 -8.23
N GLU A 156 17.07 14.01 -8.98
CA GLU A 156 15.74 14.18 -9.55
C GLU A 156 15.47 13.16 -10.66
N GLY A 157 14.24 12.63 -10.70
CA GLY A 157 13.79 11.77 -11.79
C GLY A 157 14.51 10.42 -11.86
N VAL A 158 15.07 9.95 -10.74
CA VAL A 158 15.60 8.60 -10.57
C VAL A 158 14.74 7.87 -9.55
N ILE A 159 14.29 6.67 -9.91
CA ILE A 159 13.45 5.81 -9.10
C ILE A 159 14.35 4.96 -8.20
N TYR A 160 14.05 4.96 -6.91
CA TYR A 160 14.69 4.07 -5.94
C TYR A 160 13.67 3.01 -5.53
N ASN A 161 13.89 1.78 -6.00
CA ASN A 161 13.07 0.62 -5.64
C ASN A 161 13.73 -0.12 -4.48
N PHE A 162 12.92 -0.51 -3.50
CA PHE A 162 13.34 -1.28 -2.34
C PHE A 162 12.42 -2.48 -2.15
N THR A 163 13.00 -3.67 -2.24
CA THR A 163 12.30 -4.93 -2.02
C THR A 163 12.84 -5.61 -0.77
N GLN A 164 11.96 -6.26 -0.02
CA GLN A 164 12.38 -7.01 1.16
C GLN A 164 13.21 -8.22 0.74
N ASN A 165 14.27 -8.52 1.49
CA ASN A 165 14.99 -9.77 1.31
C ASN A 165 14.24 -10.92 1.99
N GLY A 166 14.24 -12.09 1.36
CA GLY A 166 13.52 -13.28 1.83
C GLY A 166 12.15 -13.46 1.19
N ALA A 167 11.34 -14.34 1.77
CA ALA A 167 9.97 -14.56 1.33
C ALA A 167 9.05 -13.47 1.89
N LEU A 168 8.03 -13.10 1.10
CA LEU A 168 7.06 -12.07 1.46
C LEU A 168 6.35 -12.32 2.80
N THR A 169 6.16 -13.59 3.17
CA THR A 169 5.50 -14.02 4.40
C THR A 169 6.43 -14.16 5.61
N ASP A 170 7.73 -13.91 5.43
CA ASP A 170 8.71 -13.97 6.53
C ASP A 170 8.42 -12.93 7.61
N PHE A 171 7.83 -11.80 7.21
CA PHE A 171 7.42 -10.72 8.10
C PHE A 171 5.98 -10.28 7.84
N THR A 172 5.20 -10.15 8.91
CA THR A 172 3.88 -9.50 8.88
C THR A 172 3.87 -8.25 9.75
N TYR A 173 2.99 -7.31 9.40
CA TYR A 173 2.91 -5.97 9.97
C TYR A 173 1.50 -5.71 10.49
N MET A 174 1.37 -5.18 11.70
CA MET A 174 0.06 -4.91 12.30
C MET A 174 0.10 -3.71 13.26
N THR A 175 -1.00 -2.99 13.41
CA THR A 175 -1.21 -2.06 14.54
C THR A 175 -1.81 -2.83 15.74
N PRO A 176 -1.80 -2.29 16.97
CA PRO A 176 -2.38 -2.99 18.13
C PRO A 176 -3.85 -3.40 17.95
N GLU A 177 -4.61 -2.62 17.18
CA GLU A 177 -6.04 -2.74 16.94
C GLU A 177 -6.36 -3.30 15.54
N GLY A 178 -5.34 -3.45 14.69
CA GLY A 178 -5.50 -3.65 13.25
C GLY A 178 -5.32 -5.09 12.78
N ARG A 179 -5.50 -5.26 11.47
CA ARG A 179 -5.29 -6.51 10.75
C ARG A 179 -3.80 -6.70 10.42
N GLU A 180 -3.42 -7.93 10.13
CA GLU A 180 -2.07 -8.22 9.63
C GLU A 180 -1.96 -7.85 8.15
N PHE A 181 -0.83 -7.30 7.78
CA PHE A 181 -0.46 -6.97 6.41
C PHE A 181 0.86 -7.64 6.06
N VAL A 182 1.03 -7.99 4.79
CA VAL A 182 2.33 -8.23 4.18
C VAL A 182 2.72 -7.02 3.34
N ILE A 183 4.01 -6.78 3.21
CA ILE A 183 4.55 -5.70 2.38
C ILE A 183 5.58 -6.30 1.43
N SER A 184 5.40 -6.06 0.14
CA SER A 184 6.31 -6.52 -0.91
C SER A 184 7.49 -5.57 -1.10
N GLY A 185 7.22 -4.27 -1.09
CA GLY A 185 8.27 -3.28 -1.20
C GLY A 185 7.77 -1.85 -1.26
N PHE A 186 8.72 -0.95 -1.48
CA PHE A 186 8.56 0.49 -1.50
C PHE A 186 9.32 1.07 -2.69
N SER A 187 8.77 2.13 -3.29
CA SER A 187 9.46 2.88 -4.33
C SER A 187 9.28 4.37 -4.11
N MET A 188 10.29 5.17 -4.46
CA MET A 188 10.22 6.62 -4.39
C MET A 188 11.00 7.31 -5.51
N VAL A 189 10.56 8.52 -5.88
CA VAL A 189 11.20 9.38 -6.87
C VAL A 189 11.03 10.85 -6.48
N ARG A 190 12.13 11.62 -6.53
CA ARG A 190 12.13 13.05 -6.21
C ARG A 190 11.92 13.92 -7.45
N HIS A 191 11.07 14.94 -7.31
CA HIS A 191 10.94 16.03 -8.28
C HIS A 191 10.79 17.38 -7.57
N GLY A 192 11.78 18.27 -7.71
CA GLY A 192 11.77 19.52 -6.97
C GLY A 192 11.69 19.26 -5.48
N ASN A 193 10.79 19.94 -4.78
CA ASN A 193 10.59 19.77 -3.34
C ASN A 193 9.53 18.71 -2.99
N SER A 194 9.14 17.86 -3.94
CA SER A 194 8.20 16.76 -3.69
C SER A 194 8.92 15.42 -3.79
N ILE A 195 8.61 14.51 -2.87
CA ILE A 195 8.89 13.08 -3.01
C ILE A 195 7.58 12.36 -3.33
N HIS A 196 7.58 11.62 -4.44
CA HIS A 196 6.47 10.75 -4.80
C HIS A 196 6.87 9.32 -4.46
N TRP A 197 5.95 8.57 -3.86
CA TRP A 197 6.25 7.24 -3.35
C TRP A 197 5.04 6.31 -3.44
N PHE A 198 5.30 5.01 -3.42
CA PHE A 198 4.26 4.00 -3.20
C PHE A 198 4.78 2.81 -2.41
N VAL A 199 3.87 2.14 -1.70
CA VAL A 199 4.08 0.85 -1.04
C VAL A 199 3.18 -0.17 -1.72
N LEU A 200 3.76 -1.31 -2.10
CA LEU A 200 3.02 -2.48 -2.55
C LEU A 200 2.95 -3.49 -1.41
N GLY A 201 1.75 -3.95 -1.09
CA GLY A 201 1.52 -4.91 -0.02
C GLY A 201 0.11 -5.49 -0.09
N GLY A 202 -0.39 -5.98 1.04
CA GLY A 202 -1.74 -6.52 1.09
C GLY A 202 -2.20 -6.84 2.50
N GLU A 203 -3.47 -6.55 2.75
CA GLU A 203 -4.20 -6.97 3.94
C GLU A 203 -4.38 -8.49 3.90
N ILE A 204 -3.95 -9.20 4.94
CA ILE A 204 -4.12 -10.65 5.05
C ILE A 204 -5.54 -10.94 5.53
N LEU A 205 -6.31 -11.64 4.70
CA LEU A 205 -7.67 -12.08 5.03
C LEU A 205 -7.70 -13.53 5.52
N SER A 206 -8.72 -13.85 6.31
CA SER A 206 -9.09 -15.26 6.53
C SER A 206 -9.64 -15.88 5.24
N GLU A 207 -9.66 -17.21 5.15
CA GLU A 207 -10.25 -17.89 3.99
C GLU A 207 -11.74 -17.55 3.79
N SER A 208 -12.50 -17.38 4.89
CA SER A 208 -13.92 -17.00 4.79
C SER A 208 -14.08 -15.59 4.25
N GLU A 209 -13.29 -14.64 4.75
CA GLU A 209 -13.31 -13.24 4.28
C GLU A 209 -12.85 -13.13 2.83
N TRP A 210 -11.83 -13.91 2.43
CA TRP A 210 -11.40 -13.98 1.04
C TRP A 210 -12.53 -14.47 0.13
N ASN A 211 -13.21 -15.55 0.52
CA ASN A 211 -14.34 -16.08 -0.24
C ASN A 211 -15.51 -15.10 -0.30
N GLU A 212 -15.79 -14.35 0.77
CA GLU A 212 -16.80 -13.28 0.74
C GLU A 212 -16.41 -12.21 -0.28
N ARG A 213 -15.15 -11.76 -0.31
CA ARG A 213 -14.66 -10.76 -1.28
C ARG A 213 -14.65 -11.26 -2.72
N VAL A 214 -14.42 -12.55 -2.95
CA VAL A 214 -14.51 -13.16 -4.29
C VAL A 214 -15.95 -13.16 -4.80
N ASN A 215 -16.93 -13.30 -3.91
CA ASN A 215 -18.35 -13.32 -4.25
C ASN A 215 -19.00 -11.93 -4.25
N ASP A 216 -18.26 -10.88 -3.89
CA ASP A 216 -18.76 -9.51 -3.86
C ASP A 216 -18.93 -8.97 -5.30
N GLU A 217 -20.18 -8.76 -5.71
CA GLU A 217 -20.49 -8.24 -7.04
C GLU A 217 -20.43 -6.70 -7.03
N PHE A 218 -19.36 -6.12 -7.56
CA PHE A 218 -19.31 -4.69 -7.86
C PHE A 218 -19.78 -4.42 -9.29
N ILE A 219 -20.82 -3.59 -9.43
CA ILE A 219 -21.34 -3.12 -10.71
C ILE A 219 -20.83 -1.71 -10.97
N LEU A 220 -20.25 -1.49 -12.15
CA LEU A 220 -19.74 -0.18 -12.54
C LEU A 220 -20.88 0.80 -12.85
N ASP A 221 -20.94 1.91 -12.11
CA ASP A 221 -21.81 3.04 -12.41
C ASP A 221 -21.03 4.16 -13.15
N PRO A 222 -21.36 4.48 -14.41
CA PRO A 222 -20.71 5.54 -15.18
C PRO A 222 -21.26 6.95 -14.91
N SER A 223 -22.28 7.12 -14.06
CA SER A 223 -22.98 8.41 -13.82
C SER A 223 -22.02 9.56 -13.49
N GLY A 224 -21.07 9.34 -12.58
CA GLY A 224 -20.05 10.30 -12.15
C GLY A 224 -18.80 10.39 -13.04
N VAL A 225 -18.71 9.61 -14.13
CA VAL A 225 -17.52 9.60 -15.00
C VAL A 225 -17.53 10.82 -15.92
N PRO A 226 -16.42 11.59 -16.01
CA PRO A 226 -16.31 12.74 -16.91
C PRO A 226 -16.64 12.38 -18.37
N PRO A 227 -17.32 13.27 -19.13
CA PRO A 227 -17.79 12.99 -20.49
C PRO A 227 -16.69 12.48 -21.43
N GLU A 228 -15.48 13.02 -21.32
CA GLU A 228 -14.33 12.66 -22.14
C GLU A 228 -13.80 11.24 -21.90
N LYS A 229 -14.14 10.61 -20.77
CA LYS A 229 -13.73 9.23 -20.42
C LYS A 229 -14.85 8.21 -20.61
N ARG A 230 -16.10 8.66 -20.68
CA ARG A 230 -17.29 7.79 -20.62
C ARG A 230 -17.31 6.73 -21.73
N LYS A 231 -17.04 7.10 -22.98
CA LYS A 231 -17.01 6.15 -24.11
C LYS A 231 -15.97 5.04 -23.97
N PHE A 232 -14.79 5.34 -23.40
CA PHE A 232 -13.77 4.34 -23.13
C PHE A 232 -14.26 3.34 -22.05
N ILE A 233 -14.86 3.87 -20.98
CA ILE A 233 -15.39 3.05 -19.88
C ILE A 233 -16.58 2.21 -20.34
N ASP A 234 -17.51 2.77 -21.10
CA ASP A 234 -18.68 2.06 -21.64
C ASP A 234 -18.27 0.85 -22.48
N GLU A 235 -17.26 1.00 -23.36
CA GLU A 235 -16.77 -0.11 -24.18
C GLU A 235 -16.17 -1.23 -23.32
N ILE A 236 -15.41 -0.87 -22.28
CA ILE A 236 -14.80 -1.87 -21.38
C ILE A 236 -15.89 -2.56 -20.55
N ALA A 237 -16.83 -1.78 -20.00
CA ALA A 237 -17.95 -2.31 -19.23
C ALA A 237 -18.77 -3.30 -20.08
N GLN A 238 -19.04 -2.99 -21.35
CA GLN A 238 -19.73 -3.92 -22.26
C GLN A 238 -18.98 -5.24 -22.47
N ARG A 239 -17.65 -5.23 -22.51
CA ARG A 239 -16.84 -6.46 -22.66
C ARG A 239 -16.82 -7.33 -21.41
N GLN A 240 -17.08 -6.74 -20.24
CA GLN A 240 -16.97 -7.38 -18.93
C GLN A 240 -18.33 -7.51 -18.23
N ASN A 241 -19.44 -7.33 -18.95
CA ASN A 241 -20.80 -7.27 -18.41
C ASN A 241 -20.98 -6.26 -17.25
N GLY A 242 -20.13 -5.23 -17.18
CA GLY A 242 -20.13 -4.19 -16.16
C GLY A 242 -19.73 -4.65 -14.76
N ARG A 243 -19.15 -5.85 -14.61
CA ARG A 243 -18.83 -6.45 -13.31
C ARG A 243 -17.33 -6.43 -13.01
N SER A 244 -16.99 -6.14 -11.76
CA SER A 244 -15.65 -6.40 -11.22
C SER A 244 -15.42 -7.91 -11.12
N GLY A 245 -14.21 -8.34 -11.45
CA GLY A 245 -13.72 -9.69 -11.19
C GLY A 245 -13.23 -9.84 -9.76
N ALA A 246 -12.77 -11.06 -9.43
CA ALA A 246 -12.28 -11.41 -8.11
C ALA A 246 -11.06 -10.54 -7.70
N PRO A 247 -10.84 -10.31 -6.39
CA PRO A 247 -9.63 -9.65 -5.92
C PRO A 247 -8.38 -10.47 -6.30
N LEU A 248 -7.30 -9.80 -6.69
CA LEU A 248 -6.03 -10.46 -6.95
C LEU A 248 -5.24 -10.63 -5.66
N ALA A 249 -4.71 -11.83 -5.45
CA ALA A 249 -3.78 -12.09 -4.36
C ALA A 249 -2.43 -11.44 -4.69
N LEU A 250 -1.78 -10.85 -3.69
CA LEU A 250 -0.40 -10.40 -3.80
C LEU A 250 0.49 -11.61 -4.11
N GLU A 251 1.41 -11.47 -5.07
CA GLU A 251 2.17 -12.61 -5.56
C GLU A 251 3.01 -13.22 -4.44
N GLY A 252 2.93 -14.54 -4.30
CA GLY A 252 3.54 -15.27 -3.18
C GLY A 252 2.63 -15.43 -1.96
N THR A 253 1.36 -14.98 -2.03
CA THR A 253 0.34 -15.19 -0.98
C THR A 253 -0.91 -15.85 -1.54
N GLN A 254 -1.79 -16.31 -0.65
CA GLN A 254 -3.09 -16.89 -1.02
C GLN A 254 -4.25 -15.93 -0.74
N THR A 255 -4.23 -15.27 0.42
CA THR A 255 -5.36 -14.45 0.91
C THR A 255 -4.99 -13.00 1.19
N ALA A 256 -3.80 -12.54 0.80
CA ALA A 256 -3.44 -11.13 0.94
C ALA A 256 -3.90 -10.35 -0.29
N ILE A 257 -4.86 -9.43 -0.15
CA ILE A 257 -5.36 -8.65 -1.28
C ILE A 257 -4.27 -7.71 -1.77
N ARG A 258 -3.93 -7.80 -3.06
CA ARG A 258 -2.95 -6.92 -3.69
C ARG A 258 -3.40 -5.46 -3.60
N THR A 259 -2.71 -4.73 -2.73
CA THR A 259 -3.05 -3.37 -2.33
C THR A 259 -1.84 -2.46 -2.54
N ILE A 260 -2.10 -1.28 -3.09
CA ILE A 260 -1.07 -0.26 -3.34
C ILE A 260 -1.52 1.02 -2.64
N VAL A 261 -0.66 1.56 -1.78
CA VAL A 261 -0.82 2.93 -1.28
C VAL A 261 0.24 3.81 -1.91
N ALA A 262 -0.15 4.98 -2.39
CA ALA A 262 0.74 5.94 -3.04
C ALA A 262 0.49 7.35 -2.51
N GLY A 263 1.54 8.18 -2.52
CA GLY A 263 1.44 9.54 -2.02
C GLY A 263 2.48 10.49 -2.59
N GLU A 264 2.22 11.77 -2.37
CA GLU A 264 3.17 12.86 -2.54
C GLU A 264 3.42 13.49 -1.17
N THR A 265 4.68 13.60 -0.77
CA THR A 265 5.08 14.30 0.46
C THR A 265 5.93 15.51 0.10
N ASP A 266 5.62 16.65 0.70
CA ASP A 266 6.36 17.89 0.50
C ASP A 266 7.55 17.95 1.46
N LEU A 267 8.73 18.19 0.89
CA LEU A 267 10.01 18.15 1.59
C LEU A 267 10.33 19.41 2.39
N ILE A 268 9.47 20.44 2.32
CA ILE A 268 9.64 21.70 3.07
C ILE A 268 8.67 21.73 4.25
N THR A 269 7.39 21.41 3.99
CA THR A 269 6.31 21.47 4.97
C THR A 269 6.13 20.18 5.74
N PHE A 270 6.75 19.09 5.28
CA PHE A 270 6.70 17.76 5.90
C PHE A 270 5.29 17.17 5.97
N LYS A 271 4.42 17.56 5.02
CA LYS A 271 3.05 17.08 4.92
C LYS A 271 2.84 16.20 3.71
N HIS A 272 1.93 15.23 3.85
CA HIS A 272 1.35 14.53 2.71
C HIS A 272 0.46 15.51 1.94
N VAL A 273 0.78 15.72 0.67
CA VAL A 273 0.05 16.62 -0.25
C VAL A 273 -1.10 15.88 -0.92
N ALA A 274 -0.93 14.58 -1.19
CA ALA A 274 -1.94 13.72 -1.80
C ALA A 274 -1.73 12.27 -1.37
N ARG A 275 -2.82 11.53 -1.15
CA ARG A 275 -2.82 10.11 -0.79
C ARG A 275 -3.82 9.32 -1.63
N CYS A 276 -3.42 8.12 -2.01
CA CYS A 276 -4.23 7.19 -2.80
C CYS A 276 -4.08 5.76 -2.28
N HIS A 277 -5.19 5.08 -2.10
CA HIS A 277 -5.30 3.65 -1.83
C HIS A 277 -5.89 2.96 -3.05
N MET A 278 -5.26 1.87 -3.51
CA MET A 278 -5.74 1.10 -4.66
C MET A 278 -5.75 -0.39 -4.34
N GLN A 279 -6.76 -1.08 -4.85
CA GLN A 279 -6.85 -2.54 -4.82
C GLN A 279 -7.05 -3.08 -6.22
N GLU A 280 -6.31 -4.14 -6.53
CA GLU A 280 -6.34 -4.79 -7.84
C GLU A 280 -7.25 -6.01 -7.81
N SER A 281 -8.13 -6.08 -8.79
CA SER A 281 -8.97 -7.23 -9.12
C SER A 281 -8.62 -7.70 -10.54
N GLU A 282 -9.13 -8.85 -10.96
CA GLU A 282 -8.79 -9.45 -12.27
C GLU A 282 -8.95 -8.51 -13.47
N ASN A 283 -9.90 -7.57 -13.39
CA ASN A 283 -10.28 -6.72 -14.50
C ASN A 283 -10.50 -5.23 -14.13
N THR A 284 -10.30 -4.86 -12.86
CA THR A 284 -10.58 -3.53 -12.31
C THR A 284 -9.51 -3.12 -11.30
N PHE A 285 -9.29 -1.80 -11.20
CA PHE A 285 -8.51 -1.17 -10.15
C PHE A 285 -9.43 -0.28 -9.34
N HIS A 286 -9.75 -0.70 -8.13
CA HIS A 286 -10.52 0.10 -7.18
C HIS A 286 -9.62 1.17 -6.60
N LEU A 287 -9.92 2.45 -6.83
CA LEU A 287 -9.09 3.57 -6.42
C LEU A 287 -9.84 4.49 -5.48
N TYR A 288 -9.21 4.79 -4.35
CA TYR A 288 -9.70 5.70 -3.34
C TYR A 288 -8.64 6.76 -3.05
N CYS A 289 -8.98 8.05 -3.09
CA CYS A 289 -7.98 9.10 -2.91
C CYS A 289 -8.53 10.36 -2.27
N ASP A 290 -7.61 11.17 -1.74
CA ASP A 290 -7.94 12.45 -1.10
C ASP A 290 -7.72 13.67 -2.03
N ASP A 291 -7.70 13.45 -3.35
CA ASP A 291 -7.56 14.50 -4.37
C ASP A 291 -8.92 15.21 -4.62
N PRO A 292 -9.08 16.49 -4.24
CA PRO A 292 -10.35 17.20 -4.42
C PRO A 292 -10.81 17.31 -5.89
N GLU A 293 -9.89 17.23 -6.86
CA GLU A 293 -10.25 17.35 -8.27
C GLU A 293 -11.10 16.19 -8.77
N VAL A 294 -10.96 15.00 -8.18
CA VAL A 294 -11.73 13.81 -8.55
C VAL A 294 -13.23 14.03 -8.33
N PHE A 295 -13.60 14.89 -7.39
CA PHE A 295 -15.00 15.19 -7.04
C PHE A 295 -15.56 16.41 -7.75
N SER A 296 -14.76 17.11 -8.56
CA SER A 296 -15.19 18.37 -9.20
C SER A 296 -16.38 18.21 -10.17
N GLY A 297 -16.59 17.00 -10.69
CA GLY A 297 -17.70 16.65 -11.57
C GLY A 297 -19.00 16.22 -10.87
N ILE A 298 -19.00 16.06 -9.55
CA ILE A 298 -20.17 15.59 -8.79
C ILE A 298 -20.93 16.80 -8.27
N SER A 299 -22.12 17.05 -8.83
CA SER A 299 -22.95 18.20 -8.48
C SER A 299 -23.83 17.99 -7.25
N ASP A 300 -24.22 16.74 -6.97
CA ASP A 300 -25.04 16.42 -5.79
C ASP A 300 -24.18 16.43 -4.52
N VAL A 301 -24.62 17.19 -3.51
CA VAL A 301 -23.87 17.38 -2.27
C VAL A 301 -23.93 16.13 -1.38
N SER A 302 -25.09 15.46 -1.31
CA SER A 302 -25.28 14.27 -0.48
C SER A 302 -24.50 13.09 -1.03
N GLU A 303 -24.57 12.87 -2.35
CA GLU A 303 -23.79 11.84 -3.04
C GLU A 303 -22.28 12.08 -2.83
N ARG A 304 -21.85 13.34 -2.95
CA ARG A 304 -20.46 13.71 -2.73
C ARG A 304 -20.00 13.44 -1.30
N GLU A 305 -20.81 13.75 -0.28
CA GLU A 305 -20.48 13.48 1.12
C GLU A 305 -20.36 11.98 1.41
N GLU A 306 -21.27 11.16 0.86
CA GLU A 306 -21.23 9.69 1.00
C GLU A 306 -19.96 9.10 0.37
N ILE A 307 -19.62 9.54 -0.84
CA ILE A 307 -18.40 9.13 -1.53
C ILE A 307 -17.16 9.56 -0.72
N LEU A 308 -17.12 10.80 -0.21
CA LEU A 308 -16.00 11.30 0.58
C LEU A 308 -15.79 10.48 1.86
N ASN A 309 -16.87 10.11 2.56
CA ASN A 309 -16.79 9.25 3.75
C ASN A 309 -16.23 7.87 3.40
N THR A 310 -16.76 7.24 2.35
CA THR A 310 -16.29 5.93 1.86
C THR A 310 -14.81 5.97 1.48
N MET A 311 -14.39 7.02 0.77
CA MET A 311 -12.98 7.24 0.37
C MET A 311 -12.08 7.39 1.59
N ARG A 312 -12.48 8.20 2.57
CA ARG A 312 -11.72 8.42 3.81
C ARG A 312 -11.56 7.11 4.56
N ASP A 313 -12.65 6.40 4.81
CA ASP A 313 -12.63 5.16 5.58
C ASP A 313 -11.78 4.09 4.88
N ARG A 314 -11.82 4.03 3.53
CA ARG A 314 -10.99 3.11 2.76
C ARG A 314 -9.51 3.48 2.77
N ILE A 315 -9.17 4.77 2.65
CA ILE A 315 -7.79 5.24 2.80
C ILE A 315 -7.26 4.86 4.18
N GLU A 316 -7.99 5.18 5.25
CA GLU A 316 -7.54 4.93 6.62
C GLU A 316 -7.49 3.43 6.98
N SER A 317 -8.25 2.56 6.28
CA SER A 317 -8.19 1.10 6.46
C SER A 317 -6.80 0.51 6.20
N ALA A 318 -5.96 1.19 5.41
CA ALA A 318 -4.57 0.81 5.17
C ALA A 318 -3.55 1.52 6.10
N SER A 319 -3.98 1.94 7.30
CA SER A 319 -3.15 2.62 8.32
C SER A 319 -1.75 2.00 8.52
N VAL A 320 -1.66 0.66 8.53
CA VAL A 320 -0.37 -0.06 8.59
C VAL A 320 0.54 0.35 7.43
N MET A 321 0.04 0.33 6.19
CA MET A 321 0.84 0.67 5.01
C MET A 321 1.26 2.14 5.01
N TRP A 322 0.41 3.05 5.49
CA TRP A 322 0.75 4.48 5.63
C TRP A 322 1.88 4.70 6.65
N ASN A 323 1.79 4.05 7.82
CA ASN A 323 2.82 4.12 8.84
C ASN A 323 4.14 3.51 8.35
N MET A 324 4.05 2.39 7.61
CA MET A 324 5.21 1.74 7.00
C MET A 324 5.87 2.62 5.94
N ALA A 325 5.09 3.30 5.10
CA ALA A 325 5.61 4.23 4.08
C ALA A 325 6.49 5.32 4.71
N GLU A 326 6.06 5.91 5.83
CA GLU A 326 6.84 6.93 6.54
C GLU A 326 8.14 6.40 7.13
N GLY A 327 8.15 5.15 7.59
CA GLY A 327 9.39 4.46 7.95
C GLY A 327 10.29 4.26 6.73
N PHE A 328 9.73 3.76 5.63
CA PHE A 328 10.47 3.46 4.41
C PHE A 328 11.06 4.67 3.69
N LEU A 329 10.57 5.88 3.94
CA LEU A 329 11.24 7.10 3.51
C LEU A 329 12.71 7.15 3.99
N GLN A 330 13.06 6.47 5.08
CA GLN A 330 14.43 6.41 5.59
C GLN A 330 15.31 5.37 4.91
N LEU A 331 14.78 4.52 4.02
CA LEU A 331 15.54 3.42 3.40
C LEU A 331 16.78 3.93 2.68
N PHE A 332 16.69 5.05 1.97
CA PHE A 332 17.87 5.63 1.32
C PHE A 332 18.98 6.00 2.33
N SER A 333 18.61 6.61 3.44
CA SER A 333 19.56 6.95 4.52
C SER A 333 20.13 5.70 5.20
N TYR A 334 19.31 4.66 5.39
CA TYR A 334 19.73 3.36 5.89
C TYR A 334 20.81 2.72 5.00
N PHE A 335 20.60 2.68 3.67
CA PHE A 335 21.60 2.17 2.74
C PHE A 335 22.89 2.97 2.80
N ARG A 336 22.83 4.31 2.88
CA ARG A 336 24.02 5.16 3.03
C ARG A 336 24.74 4.98 4.36
N PHE A 337 24.02 4.67 5.42
CA PHE A 337 24.59 4.42 6.75
C PHE A 337 25.33 3.08 6.78
N LYS A 338 24.71 2.02 6.25
CA LYS A 338 25.29 0.66 6.27
C LYS A 338 26.36 0.46 5.21
N LEU A 339 26.14 0.98 4.01
CA LEU A 339 27.07 0.93 2.92
C LEU A 339 27.81 2.25 2.90
N THR A 340 29.07 2.26 3.34
CA THR A 340 29.98 3.42 3.24
C THR A 340 30.40 3.66 1.78
N ILE A 341 29.43 3.67 0.87
CA ILE A 341 29.64 3.74 -0.57
C ILE A 341 29.41 5.19 -1.02
N PRO A 342 30.31 5.76 -1.85
CA PRO A 342 30.14 7.09 -2.42
C PRO A 342 28.85 7.21 -3.25
N LEU A 343 28.19 8.37 -3.23
CA LEU A 343 26.95 8.64 -3.98
C LEU A 343 27.05 8.30 -5.47
N SER A 344 28.25 8.38 -6.05
CA SER A 344 28.54 8.04 -7.45
C SER A 344 28.30 6.58 -7.81
N SER A 345 28.34 5.67 -6.83
CA SER A 345 28.07 4.24 -7.07
C SER A 345 26.58 3.94 -7.19
N PHE A 346 25.71 4.89 -6.84
CA PHE A 346 24.27 4.82 -7.08
C PHE A 346 23.88 5.49 -8.42
N ALA A 347 24.82 5.65 -9.35
CA ALA A 347 24.48 6.14 -10.69
C ALA A 347 23.65 5.08 -11.45
N PRO A 348 22.55 5.47 -12.11
CA PRO A 348 21.80 4.54 -12.94
C PRO A 348 22.68 4.05 -14.11
N ASP A 349 22.86 2.74 -14.19
CA ASP A 349 23.59 2.00 -15.23
C ASP A 349 24.98 2.57 -15.60
N MET A 350 26.04 2.03 -14.99
CA MET A 350 27.29 1.87 -15.71
C MET A 350 27.18 0.64 -16.60
N LYS A 351 27.36 0.79 -17.92
CA LYS A 351 27.67 -0.35 -18.79
C LYS A 351 28.95 -1.01 -18.25
N ALA A 352 28.83 -2.13 -17.55
CA ALA A 352 29.97 -3.00 -17.31
C ALA A 352 30.37 -3.58 -18.69
N MET A 353 31.40 -3.01 -19.31
CA MET A 353 32.08 -3.70 -20.40
C MET A 353 32.72 -4.96 -19.80
N PRO A 354 32.45 -6.16 -20.34
CA PRO A 354 33.18 -7.34 -19.93
C PRO A 354 34.66 -7.08 -20.19
N LYS A 355 35.46 -6.99 -19.12
CA LYS A 355 36.92 -6.96 -19.24
C LYS A 355 37.36 -8.36 -19.67
N GLY A 356 37.44 -8.57 -20.98
CA GLY A 356 37.95 -9.79 -21.56
C GLY A 356 37.46 -10.01 -22.97
N ALA A 357 38.26 -9.58 -23.95
CA ALA A 357 38.14 -10.09 -25.30
C ALA A 357 38.51 -11.58 -25.30
N LYS A 358 37.53 -12.46 -25.54
CA LYS A 358 37.70 -13.74 -26.25
C LYS A 358 36.33 -14.24 -26.70
N GLY A 359 36.29 -14.73 -27.93
CA GLY A 359 35.11 -14.79 -28.76
C GLY A 359 34.03 -15.75 -28.27
N GLY A 360 32.80 -15.28 -28.40
CA GLY A 360 31.57 -16.05 -28.39
C GLY A 360 30.43 -15.10 -28.75
N GLN A 361 29.59 -15.45 -29.72
CA GLN A 361 28.27 -14.83 -29.85
C GLN A 361 27.41 -15.35 -28.69
N GLY A 362 27.70 -14.86 -27.48
CA GLY A 362 26.84 -15.06 -26.33
C GLY A 362 25.51 -14.38 -26.61
N ILE A 363 24.40 -15.05 -26.29
CA ILE A 363 23.09 -14.43 -26.19
C ILE A 363 23.28 -13.16 -25.36
N GLY A 364 23.04 -11.99 -25.94
CA GLY A 364 23.33 -10.71 -25.29
C GLY A 364 22.49 -10.52 -24.04
N ALA A 365 22.94 -11.08 -22.91
CA ALA A 365 22.29 -10.95 -21.62
C ALA A 365 22.45 -9.50 -21.16
N ARG A 366 21.32 -8.82 -20.94
CA ARG A 366 21.29 -7.53 -20.26
C ARG A 366 21.28 -7.82 -18.76
N PHE A 367 22.27 -7.31 -18.05
CA PHE A 367 22.36 -7.44 -16.60
C PHE A 367 21.88 -6.13 -15.96
N LYS A 368 21.16 -6.24 -14.84
CA LYS A 368 20.87 -5.13 -13.94
C LYS A 368 21.60 -5.36 -12.62
N HIS A 369 22.09 -4.28 -12.02
CA HIS A 369 22.74 -4.32 -10.71
C HIS A 369 21.70 -4.08 -9.62
N VAL A 370 21.69 -4.94 -8.60
CA VAL A 370 20.81 -4.83 -7.43
C VAL A 370 21.69 -4.74 -6.19
N THR A 371 21.55 -3.66 -5.43
CA THR A 371 22.32 -3.49 -4.19
C THR A 371 21.57 -4.17 -3.05
N SER A 372 22.18 -5.17 -2.42
CA SER A 372 21.56 -5.92 -1.32
C SER A 372 22.28 -5.67 0.00
N ILE A 373 21.51 -5.47 1.08
CA ILE A 373 21.99 -5.58 2.46
C ILE A 373 21.38 -6.83 3.08
N GLU A 374 22.25 -7.78 3.40
CA GLU A 374 21.90 -9.00 4.12
C GLU A 374 22.63 -9.03 5.46
N VAL A 375 21.98 -9.57 6.48
CA VAL A 375 22.62 -9.79 7.79
C VAL A 375 22.56 -11.28 8.10
N SER A 376 23.74 -11.89 8.22
CA SER A 376 23.91 -13.33 8.43
C SER A 376 23.74 -13.77 9.89
N ASP A 377 23.93 -12.86 10.86
CA ASP A 377 23.87 -13.16 12.29
C ASP A 377 22.86 -12.26 13.00
N ILE A 378 21.64 -12.77 13.25
CA ILE A 378 20.75 -12.18 14.26
C ILE A 378 19.98 -13.30 14.98
N ASN A 379 20.05 -13.31 16.31
CA ASN A 379 18.98 -13.83 17.18
C ASN A 379 17.71 -13.03 16.88
N GLN A 380 17.00 -13.39 15.81
CA GLN A 380 15.85 -12.61 15.33
C GLN A 380 14.77 -12.61 16.40
N SER A 381 14.47 -11.44 16.96
CA SER A 381 13.33 -11.27 17.85
C SER A 381 12.05 -11.58 17.09
N VAL A 382 11.17 -12.40 17.67
CA VAL A 382 9.88 -12.74 17.06
C VAL A 382 9.04 -11.50 16.78
N LEU A 383 9.13 -10.50 17.65
CA LEU A 383 8.37 -9.27 17.50
C LEU A 383 9.23 -8.04 17.73
N ARG A 384 9.05 -7.05 16.85
CA ARG A 384 9.60 -5.69 16.98
C ARG A 384 8.45 -4.69 16.95
N SER A 385 8.71 -3.49 17.46
CA SER A 385 7.75 -2.38 17.40
C SER A 385 8.45 -1.14 16.84
N TYR A 386 7.77 -0.44 15.94
CA TYR A 386 8.18 0.84 15.38
C TYR A 386 7.07 1.87 15.61
N THR A 387 7.42 3.11 15.92
CA THR A 387 6.44 4.20 16.04
C THR A 387 6.63 5.17 14.89
N SER A 388 5.58 5.31 14.08
CA SER A 388 5.60 6.20 12.91
C SER A 388 5.63 7.68 13.32
N PRO A 389 6.31 8.54 12.54
CA PRO A 389 6.20 9.99 12.68
C PRO A 389 4.75 10.49 12.63
N HIS A 390 3.90 9.81 11.88
CA HIS A 390 2.49 10.13 11.64
C HIS A 390 2.34 11.52 11.02
N LEU A 391 2.87 11.68 9.82
CA LEU A 391 2.91 12.97 9.13
C LEU A 391 1.49 13.50 8.87
N ASP A 392 1.34 14.81 9.02
CA ASP A 392 0.11 15.53 8.75
C ASP A 392 -0.22 15.54 7.25
N VAL A 393 -1.51 15.70 6.95
CA VAL A 393 -2.00 15.89 5.59
C VAL A 393 -2.24 17.38 5.34
N GLU A 394 -1.97 17.86 4.13
CA GLU A 394 -2.24 19.24 3.74
C GLU A 394 -3.75 19.50 3.60
N THR A 395 -4.30 20.31 4.51
CA THR A 395 -5.73 20.64 4.56
C THR A 395 -6.03 22.05 4.08
N GLU A 396 -5.06 22.96 3.97
CA GLU A 396 -5.29 24.38 3.67
C GLU A 396 -5.11 24.74 2.19
N GLY A 397 -4.92 23.73 1.35
CA GLY A 397 -4.98 23.89 -0.09
C GLY A 397 -4.77 22.60 -0.83
N HIS A 398 -4.93 22.69 -2.15
CA HIS A 398 -4.66 21.59 -3.06
C HIS A 398 -4.23 22.13 -4.43
N TRP A 399 -3.58 21.28 -5.22
CA TRP A 399 -3.31 21.56 -6.61
C TRP A 399 -4.57 21.37 -7.44
N ARG A 400 -4.91 22.37 -8.26
CA ARG A 400 -5.94 22.29 -9.29
C ARG A 400 -5.31 22.43 -10.67
N ARG A 401 -5.66 21.55 -11.60
CA ARG A 401 -5.28 21.62 -13.00
C ARG A 401 -5.96 22.80 -13.67
N ILE A 402 -5.24 23.39 -14.60
CA ILE A 402 -5.76 24.37 -15.55
C ILE A 402 -5.35 23.92 -16.94
N ALA A 403 -5.85 24.61 -17.98
CA ALA A 403 -5.47 24.29 -19.35
C ALA A 403 -3.95 24.25 -19.47
N PRO A 404 -3.37 23.29 -20.22
CA PRO A 404 -1.93 23.07 -20.14
C PRO A 404 -1.08 24.23 -20.64
N GLU A 405 -1.64 25.12 -21.47
CA GLU A 405 -1.01 26.35 -21.93
C GLU A 405 -1.19 27.55 -20.98
N SER A 406 -2.05 27.42 -19.98
CA SER A 406 -2.33 28.47 -19.00
C SER A 406 -1.33 28.47 -17.85
N TYR A 407 -1.12 29.64 -17.27
CA TYR A 407 -0.28 29.81 -16.08
C TYR A 407 -1.14 30.05 -14.85
N GLY A 408 -0.88 29.26 -13.82
CA GLY A 408 -1.40 29.45 -12.48
C GLY A 408 -0.30 29.93 -11.54
N ARG A 409 -0.58 29.85 -10.25
CA ARG A 409 0.37 30.22 -9.18
C ARG A 409 0.60 29.03 -8.27
N ASP A 410 1.83 28.86 -7.77
CA ASP A 410 2.13 27.89 -6.72
C ASP A 410 1.69 28.41 -5.33
N ARG A 411 2.04 27.67 -4.28
CA ARG A 411 1.73 28.00 -2.88
C ARG A 411 2.28 29.38 -2.47
N ASP A 412 3.47 29.71 -2.98
CA ASP A 412 4.24 30.91 -2.65
C ASP A 412 3.92 32.08 -3.59
N GLY A 413 3.11 31.83 -4.62
CA GLY A 413 2.67 32.82 -5.60
C GLY A 413 3.51 32.87 -6.87
N ASN A 414 4.53 32.02 -7.01
CA ASN A 414 5.32 31.95 -8.24
C ASN A 414 4.50 31.36 -9.38
N GLN A 415 4.80 31.82 -10.60
CA GLN A 415 4.08 31.39 -11.78
C GLN A 415 4.44 29.95 -12.16
N ILE A 416 3.43 29.10 -12.37
CA ILE A 416 3.60 27.70 -12.77
C ILE A 416 2.62 27.36 -13.89
N LYS A 417 3.07 26.61 -14.91
CA LYS A 417 2.25 26.25 -16.07
C LYS A 417 1.39 25.01 -15.80
N GLY A 418 0.15 25.01 -16.29
CA GLY A 418 -0.75 23.84 -16.30
C GLY A 418 -1.40 23.46 -14.97
N ARG A 419 -1.09 24.15 -13.87
CA ARG A 419 -1.80 24.01 -12.57
C ARG A 419 -1.78 25.31 -11.78
N THR A 420 -2.62 25.38 -10.75
CA THR A 420 -2.62 26.45 -9.75
C THR A 420 -2.86 25.86 -8.37
N TRP A 421 -2.22 26.41 -7.36
CA TRP A 421 -2.52 26.15 -5.96
C TRP A 421 -3.82 26.87 -5.60
N VAL A 422 -4.77 26.14 -5.02
CA VAL A 422 -6.03 26.67 -4.53
C VAL A 422 -5.98 26.66 -3.01
N LYS A 423 -5.97 27.86 -2.40
CA LYS A 423 -6.05 28.02 -0.94
C LYS A 423 -7.50 27.83 -0.51
N VAL A 424 -7.81 26.66 0.05
CA VAL A 424 -9.13 26.33 0.57
C VAL A 424 -8.98 25.27 1.66
N THR A 425 -9.79 25.37 2.72
CA THR A 425 -9.74 24.43 3.84
C THR A 425 -10.56 23.18 3.54
N ASN A 426 -9.91 22.03 3.45
CA ASN A 426 -10.48 20.70 3.22
C ASN A 426 -10.35 19.84 4.47
N LYS A 427 -11.18 20.07 5.49
CA LYS A 427 -11.11 19.36 6.78
C LYS A 427 -11.27 17.85 6.67
N TRP A 428 -12.03 17.38 5.67
CA TRP A 428 -12.26 15.96 5.43
C TRP A 428 -10.99 15.16 5.09
N ARG A 429 -9.92 15.85 4.63
CA ARG A 429 -8.62 15.24 4.32
C ARG A 429 -7.75 15.00 5.56
N ALA A 430 -8.12 15.60 6.69
CA ALA A 430 -7.37 15.45 7.92
C ALA A 430 -7.26 13.97 8.28
N ARG A 431 -6.04 13.54 8.62
CA ARG A 431 -5.77 12.17 9.02
C ARG A 431 -6.44 11.89 10.36
N ALA A 432 -7.04 10.71 10.49
CA ALA A 432 -7.60 10.26 11.76
C ALA A 432 -6.47 9.98 12.77
N ASP A 433 -6.80 10.08 14.06
CA ASP A 433 -5.88 9.75 15.14
C ASP A 433 -5.80 8.22 15.28
N HIS A 434 -4.90 7.63 14.50
CA HIS A 434 -4.65 6.20 14.48
C HIS A 434 -3.43 5.83 15.34
N PRO A 435 -3.41 4.58 15.82
CA PRO A 435 -2.22 4.01 16.46
C PRO A 435 -0.99 4.20 15.59
N LYS A 436 -0.02 4.93 16.13
CA LYS A 436 1.26 5.21 15.44
C LYS A 436 2.21 4.02 15.49
N SER A 437 1.98 3.11 16.42
CA SER A 437 2.82 1.94 16.65
C SER A 437 2.45 0.81 15.68
N VAL A 438 3.45 0.35 14.94
CA VAL A 438 3.39 -0.84 14.07
C VAL A 438 4.26 -1.92 14.68
N TYR A 439 3.69 -3.11 14.84
CA TYR A 439 4.40 -4.31 15.24
C TYR A 439 4.82 -5.10 14.00
N ILE A 440 6.07 -5.57 14.02
CA ILE A 440 6.67 -6.38 12.96
C ILE A 440 6.92 -7.76 13.54
N LYS A 441 6.19 -8.75 13.02
CA LYS A 441 6.25 -10.14 13.46
C LYS A 441 7.08 -10.95 12.47
N SER A 442 8.12 -11.60 12.95
CA SER A 442 8.88 -12.59 12.16
C SER A 442 8.19 -13.94 12.25
N SER A 443 7.57 -14.38 11.16
CA SER A 443 6.92 -15.69 11.04
C SER A 443 7.94 -16.81 11.23
N VAL A 444 9.15 -16.63 10.68
CA VAL A 444 10.26 -17.60 10.79
C VAL A 444 10.72 -17.75 12.23
N ALA A 445 10.95 -16.64 12.95
CA ALA A 445 11.36 -16.70 14.34
C ALA A 445 10.24 -17.26 15.24
N ALA A 446 8.97 -16.91 14.97
CA ALA A 446 7.83 -17.47 15.69
C ALA A 446 7.76 -19.01 15.55
N ALA A 447 7.92 -19.52 14.32
CA ALA A 447 7.93 -20.95 14.04
C ALA A 447 9.10 -21.67 14.74
N LYS A 448 10.30 -21.08 14.75
CA LYS A 448 11.46 -21.63 15.47
C LYS A 448 11.19 -21.78 16.96
N ILE A 449 10.56 -20.79 17.60
CA ILE A 449 10.18 -20.88 19.02
C ILE A 449 9.16 -22.01 19.23
N GLN A 450 8.10 -22.08 18.42
CA GLN A 450 7.09 -23.13 18.54
C GLN A 450 7.69 -24.54 18.44
N ILE A 451 8.63 -24.76 17.51
CA ILE A 451 9.36 -26.03 17.37
C ILE A 451 10.20 -26.29 18.62
N SER A 452 10.92 -25.29 19.13
CA SER A 452 11.73 -25.45 20.35
C SER A 452 10.88 -25.76 21.59
N ASP A 453 9.71 -25.13 21.72
CA ASP A 453 8.76 -25.38 22.81
C ASP A 453 8.16 -26.78 22.70
N TYR A 454 7.83 -27.25 21.49
CA TYR A 454 7.37 -28.61 21.25
C TYR A 454 8.45 -29.67 21.58
N ILE A 455 9.71 -29.42 21.19
CA ILE A 455 10.84 -30.29 21.53
C ILE A 455 11.03 -30.31 23.05
N ARG A 456 11.01 -29.15 23.72
CA ARG A 456 11.12 -29.09 25.18
C ARG A 456 9.98 -29.84 25.88
N ALA A 457 8.74 -29.65 25.43
CA ALA A 457 7.57 -30.33 25.97
C ALA A 457 7.60 -31.85 25.73
N SER A 458 8.27 -32.33 24.67
CA SER A 458 8.45 -33.77 24.44
C SER A 458 9.62 -34.39 25.22
N HIS A 459 10.55 -33.57 25.73
CA HIS A 459 11.68 -34.01 26.56
C HIS A 459 11.48 -33.81 28.07
N GLU A 460 10.45 -33.07 28.49
CA GLU A 460 10.03 -33.03 29.91
C GLU A 460 9.31 -34.35 30.26
N PRO A 461 9.81 -35.16 31.20
CA PRO A 461 9.12 -36.36 31.65
C PRO A 461 7.78 -35.97 32.29
N ASP A 462 6.81 -36.86 32.08
CA ASP A 462 5.39 -36.71 32.38
C ASP A 462 5.11 -36.25 33.83
N LEU A 463 5.12 -34.95 34.08
CA LEU A 463 4.57 -34.32 35.29
C LEU A 463 3.05 -34.09 35.15
N SER A 464 2.40 -34.72 34.15
CA SER A 464 0.99 -34.47 33.80
C SER A 464 -0.02 -35.08 34.76
N GLU A 465 0.38 -35.93 35.71
CA GLU A 465 -0.57 -36.52 36.65
C GLU A 465 -1.08 -35.54 37.72
N ASN A 466 -0.45 -34.37 37.91
CA ASN A 466 -0.84 -33.39 38.96
C ASN A 466 -1.40 -32.05 38.45
N ARG A 467 -1.66 -31.86 37.15
CA ARG A 467 -2.30 -30.64 36.60
C ARG A 467 -3.69 -30.86 35.98
N LYS A 468 -4.37 -31.94 36.36
CA LYS A 468 -5.83 -32.07 36.18
C LYS A 468 -6.55 -31.46 37.38
N GLN A 469 -6.57 -30.14 37.48
CA GLN A 469 -7.50 -29.47 38.41
C GLN A 469 -7.71 -28.03 37.93
N ASN A 470 -8.99 -27.68 37.74
CA ASN A 470 -9.55 -26.37 37.37
C ASN A 470 -10.07 -26.30 35.92
N ALA A 471 -11.16 -27.04 35.68
CA ALA A 471 -12.10 -26.75 34.59
C ALA A 471 -13.03 -25.58 35.02
N SER A 472 -13.48 -24.78 34.04
CA SER A 472 -14.35 -23.60 34.20
C SER A 472 -13.70 -22.41 34.93
N VAL A 473 -12.88 -21.65 34.20
CA VAL A 473 -12.17 -20.48 34.72
C VAL A 473 -12.45 -19.21 33.91
N LEU A 474 -12.52 -18.07 34.60
CA LEU A 474 -12.32 -16.74 34.01
C LEU A 474 -10.81 -16.48 33.99
N TYR A 475 -10.26 -16.11 32.86
CA TYR A 475 -8.83 -15.82 32.70
C TYR A 475 -8.58 -14.36 32.37
N VAL A 476 -7.41 -13.89 32.78
CA VAL A 476 -6.78 -12.69 32.27
C VAL A 476 -5.51 -13.12 31.56
N MET A 477 -5.41 -12.81 30.27
CA MET A 477 -4.23 -13.10 29.47
C MET A 477 -3.66 -11.79 28.92
N ARG A 478 -2.35 -11.77 28.71
CA ARG A 478 -1.69 -10.70 27.99
C ARG A 478 -0.83 -11.25 26.87
N CYS A 479 -0.74 -10.52 25.79
CA CYS A 479 0.26 -10.75 24.77
C CYS A 479 1.51 -9.98 25.19
N ALA A 480 2.64 -10.67 25.41
CA ALA A 480 3.89 -10.03 25.87
C ALA A 480 4.42 -8.93 24.92
N ALA A 481 3.88 -8.89 23.70
CA ALA A 481 4.12 -7.93 22.64
C ALA A 481 3.62 -6.52 22.92
N MET A 482 2.52 -6.41 23.65
CA MET A 482 1.83 -5.16 23.88
C MET A 482 2.59 -4.43 24.98
N LYS A 483 3.24 -3.31 24.63
CA LYS A 483 4.04 -2.50 25.57
C LYS A 483 3.19 -1.81 26.65
N GLU A 484 1.89 -1.68 26.40
CA GLU A 484 0.91 -1.10 27.33
C GLU A 484 0.21 -2.21 28.13
N GLU A 485 -0.35 -1.87 29.29
CA GLU A 485 -1.11 -2.78 30.17
C GLU A 485 -2.47 -3.18 29.55
N ILE A 486 -2.40 -3.91 28.43
CA ILE A 486 -3.54 -4.40 27.67
C ILE A 486 -3.77 -5.87 28.02
N TYR A 487 -4.99 -6.17 28.43
CA TYR A 487 -5.39 -7.51 28.84
C TYR A 487 -6.58 -8.01 28.03
N LYS A 488 -6.51 -9.28 27.63
CA LYS A 488 -7.69 -10.03 27.19
C LYS A 488 -8.32 -10.68 28.41
N VAL A 489 -9.62 -10.45 28.60
CA VAL A 489 -10.41 -11.09 29.65
C VAL A 489 -11.46 -11.96 29.00
N GLY A 490 -11.47 -13.24 29.33
CA GLY A 490 -12.55 -14.13 28.89
C GLY A 490 -12.64 -15.38 29.73
N TRP A 491 -13.46 -16.35 29.33
CA TRP A 491 -13.57 -17.63 30.04
C TRP A 491 -13.31 -18.86 29.16
N THR A 492 -13.05 -19.99 29.81
CA THR A 492 -12.97 -21.29 29.16
C THR A 492 -13.49 -22.39 30.08
N SER A 493 -14.09 -23.43 29.49
CA SER A 493 -14.42 -24.68 30.18
C SER A 493 -13.19 -25.56 30.46
N ASN A 494 -12.07 -25.29 29.77
CA ASN A 494 -10.78 -25.97 29.94
C ASN A 494 -9.88 -25.17 30.90
N SER A 495 -8.58 -25.49 30.95
CA SER A 495 -7.60 -24.68 31.68
C SER A 495 -7.26 -23.39 30.92
N ALA A 496 -6.91 -22.33 31.66
CA ALA A 496 -6.47 -21.07 31.08
C ALA A 496 -5.22 -21.27 30.19
N GLU A 497 -4.30 -22.15 30.58
CA GLU A 497 -3.06 -22.44 29.83
C GLU A 497 -3.35 -23.16 28.51
N GLN A 498 -4.37 -24.04 28.48
CA GLN A 498 -4.82 -24.66 27.23
C GLN A 498 -5.45 -23.62 26.32
N ARG A 499 -6.34 -22.77 26.84
CA ARG A 499 -6.95 -21.69 26.07
C ARG A 499 -5.95 -20.66 25.56
N ALA A 500 -4.93 -20.34 26.36
CA ALA A 500 -3.83 -19.47 25.95
C ALA A 500 -3.07 -20.06 24.77
N ARG A 501 -2.77 -21.37 24.80
CA ARG A 501 -2.12 -22.08 23.67
C ARG A 501 -2.99 -22.08 22.42
N GLU A 502 -4.29 -22.38 22.54
CA GLU A 502 -5.24 -22.32 21.41
C GLU A 502 -5.29 -20.92 20.77
N LEU A 503 -5.41 -19.87 21.59
CA LEU A 503 -5.45 -18.49 21.11
C LEU A 503 -4.10 -18.02 20.55
N SER A 504 -2.99 -18.56 21.05
CA SER A 504 -1.64 -18.27 20.54
C SER A 504 -1.36 -18.92 19.19
N LEU A 505 -2.13 -19.95 18.82
CA LEU A 505 -2.07 -20.62 17.51
C LEU A 505 -2.95 -19.94 16.46
N ALA A 506 -3.90 -19.10 16.88
CA ALA A 506 -4.78 -18.38 15.96
C ALA A 506 -4.04 -17.21 15.26
N THR A 507 -4.35 -17.00 13.98
CA THR A 507 -3.85 -15.87 13.17
C THR A 507 -4.34 -14.55 13.76
N GLY A 508 -3.44 -13.56 13.95
CA GLY A 508 -3.80 -12.23 14.47
C GLY A 508 -3.32 -11.89 15.89
N VAL A 509 -2.48 -12.71 16.53
CA VAL A 509 -1.83 -12.37 17.81
C VAL A 509 -0.32 -12.16 17.59
N PRO A 510 0.27 -11.02 18.05
CA PRO A 510 1.68 -10.71 17.79
C PRO A 510 2.69 -11.66 18.47
N LEU A 511 2.37 -12.18 19.67
CA LEU A 511 3.12 -13.18 20.45
C LEU A 511 2.14 -14.11 21.17
N SER A 512 2.60 -15.26 21.67
CA SER A 512 1.77 -16.16 22.48
C SER A 512 1.16 -15.43 23.67
N PHE A 513 -0.14 -15.66 23.91
CA PHE A 513 -0.80 -15.23 25.13
C PHE A 513 -0.18 -15.95 26.33
N VAL A 514 0.16 -15.16 27.35
CA VAL A 514 0.56 -15.66 28.66
C VAL A 514 -0.59 -15.43 29.62
N VAL A 515 -0.96 -16.47 30.35
CA VAL A 515 -1.93 -16.36 31.46
C VAL A 515 -1.31 -15.48 32.54
N VAL A 516 -1.97 -14.38 32.86
CA VAL A 516 -1.58 -13.47 33.92
C VAL A 516 -2.21 -13.92 35.23
N ASP A 517 -3.48 -14.28 35.20
CA ASP A 517 -4.23 -14.81 36.34
C ASP A 517 -5.47 -15.56 35.86
N ALA A 518 -6.02 -16.43 36.70
CA ALA A 518 -7.25 -17.16 36.42
C ALA A 518 -8.04 -17.45 37.70
N TRP A 519 -9.36 -17.24 37.63
CA TRP A 519 -10.30 -17.47 38.73
C TRP A 519 -11.27 -18.56 38.36
N GLN A 520 -11.31 -19.60 39.19
CA GLN A 520 -12.32 -20.64 39.06
C GLN A 520 -13.67 -20.08 39.54
N HIS A 521 -14.71 -20.29 38.74
CA HIS A 521 -16.06 -19.90 39.10
C HIS A 521 -17.05 -20.95 38.61
N PRO A 522 -18.09 -21.31 39.39
CA PRO A 522 -19.07 -22.32 38.96
C PRO A 522 -19.89 -21.91 37.73
N ASP A 523 -19.96 -20.61 37.43
CA ASP A 523 -20.57 -20.08 36.21
C ASP A 523 -19.69 -18.96 35.63
N PRO A 524 -18.58 -19.30 34.96
CA PRO A 524 -17.61 -18.31 34.51
C PRO A 524 -18.14 -17.48 33.33
N ALA A 525 -19.13 -17.99 32.59
CA ALA A 525 -19.79 -17.26 31.50
C ALA A 525 -20.62 -16.08 32.03
N ALA A 526 -21.42 -16.30 33.08
CA ALA A 526 -22.15 -15.20 33.72
C ALA A 526 -21.21 -14.18 34.38
N LEU A 527 -20.12 -14.67 34.99
CA LEU A 527 -19.10 -13.81 35.60
C LEU A 527 -18.38 -12.94 34.55
N GLU A 528 -17.97 -13.52 33.41
CA GLU A 528 -17.38 -12.80 32.30
C GLU A 528 -18.27 -11.63 31.85
N LYS A 529 -19.57 -11.89 31.66
CA LYS A 529 -20.54 -10.87 31.24
C LYS A 529 -20.62 -9.71 32.24
N GLY A 530 -20.62 -10.00 33.54
CA GLY A 530 -20.60 -8.99 34.60
C GLY A 530 -19.30 -8.19 34.62
N VAL A 531 -18.16 -8.86 34.49
CA VAL A 531 -16.83 -8.25 34.42
C VAL A 531 -16.69 -7.37 33.19
N HIS A 532 -17.13 -7.82 32.00
CA HIS A 532 -17.10 -7.02 30.77
C HIS A 532 -17.95 -5.76 30.88
N ALA A 533 -19.11 -5.83 31.54
CA ALA A 533 -19.95 -4.66 31.78
C ALA A 533 -19.22 -3.61 32.64
N LEU A 534 -18.55 -4.04 33.71
CA LEU A 534 -17.73 -3.16 34.57
C LEU A 534 -16.48 -2.61 33.86
N LEU A 535 -15.92 -3.39 32.93
CA LEU A 535 -14.74 -3.00 32.16
C LEU A 535 -15.06 -2.18 30.90
N THR A 536 -16.33 -1.93 30.58
CA THR A 536 -16.75 -1.12 29.42
C THR A 536 -15.96 0.19 29.26
N PRO A 537 -15.72 0.99 30.33
CA PRO A 537 -14.96 2.24 30.20
C PRO A 537 -13.49 2.07 29.79
N TYR A 538 -12.94 0.87 29.97
CA TYR A 538 -11.55 0.53 29.66
C TYR A 538 -11.43 -0.30 28.38
N ARG A 539 -12.55 -0.56 27.69
CA ARG A 539 -12.60 -1.43 26.51
C ARG A 539 -12.01 -0.72 25.30
N LEU A 540 -11.11 -1.39 24.59
CA LEU A 540 -10.44 -0.82 23.40
C LEU A 540 -11.31 -0.91 22.13
N ASN A 541 -12.17 -1.92 22.03
CA ASN A 541 -13.04 -2.14 20.88
C ASN A 541 -14.32 -2.86 21.30
N ASP A 542 -15.47 -2.39 20.86
CA ASP A 542 -16.77 -2.98 21.19
C ASP A 542 -16.95 -4.42 20.67
N SER A 543 -16.25 -4.77 19.58
CA SER A 543 -16.28 -6.10 18.96
C SER A 543 -15.28 -7.09 19.57
N ARG A 544 -14.37 -6.65 20.46
CA ARG A 544 -13.33 -7.51 21.05
C ARG A 544 -13.23 -7.33 22.56
N GLU A 545 -12.62 -8.28 23.25
CA GLU A 545 -12.58 -8.33 24.72
C GLU A 545 -11.19 -7.91 25.25
N PHE A 546 -10.67 -6.80 24.73
CA PHE A 546 -9.40 -6.22 25.16
C PHE A 546 -9.63 -4.94 25.95
N PHE A 547 -8.91 -4.80 27.06
CA PHE A 547 -9.07 -3.71 28.01
C PHE A 547 -7.72 -3.10 28.38
N SER A 548 -7.63 -1.77 28.40
CA SER A 548 -6.43 -1.01 28.74
C SER A 548 -6.58 -0.35 30.11
N LEU A 549 -5.92 -0.93 31.11
CA LEU A 549 -5.93 -0.47 32.51
C LEU A 549 -4.83 -1.18 33.31
N LYS A 550 -4.44 -0.61 34.45
CA LYS A 550 -3.42 -1.23 35.30
C LYS A 550 -3.89 -2.57 35.85
N TYR A 551 -3.03 -3.58 35.87
CA TYR A 551 -3.41 -4.92 36.37
C TYR A 551 -4.02 -4.92 37.79
N PRO A 552 -3.51 -4.15 38.77
CA PRO A 552 -4.14 -4.08 40.09
C PRO A 552 -5.59 -3.59 40.06
N GLN A 553 -5.92 -2.67 39.14
CA GLN A 553 -7.29 -2.17 38.96
C GLN A 553 -8.18 -3.22 38.32
N LEU A 554 -7.69 -3.88 37.26
CA LEU A 554 -8.38 -4.99 36.60
C LEU A 554 -8.71 -6.12 37.60
N LYS A 555 -7.71 -6.56 38.37
CA LYS A 555 -7.87 -7.57 39.42
C LYS A 555 -8.90 -7.16 40.46
N GLY A 556 -8.86 -5.92 40.92
CA GLY A 556 -9.83 -5.39 41.88
C GLY A 556 -11.28 -5.43 41.36
N ILE A 557 -11.50 -5.13 40.08
CA ILE A 557 -12.83 -5.21 39.45
C ILE A 557 -13.33 -6.66 39.42
N ILE A 558 -12.49 -7.60 38.97
CA ILE A 558 -12.83 -9.02 38.89
C ILE A 558 -13.17 -9.59 40.26
N GLU A 559 -12.31 -9.38 41.26
CA GLU A 559 -12.52 -9.89 42.61
C GLU A 559 -13.78 -9.28 43.28
N THR A 560 -14.12 -8.04 42.95
CA THR A 560 -15.33 -7.39 43.44
C THR A 560 -16.58 -8.04 42.86
N GLU A 561 -16.57 -8.34 41.55
CA GLU A 561 -17.71 -9.01 40.90
C GLU A 561 -17.85 -10.46 41.38
N ILE A 562 -16.74 -11.18 41.61
CA ILE A 562 -16.77 -12.52 42.23
C ILE A 562 -17.43 -12.46 43.62
N LYS A 563 -17.02 -11.53 44.48
CA LYS A 563 -17.64 -11.37 45.82
C LYS A 563 -19.13 -11.02 45.74
N ARG A 564 -19.53 -10.28 44.70
CA ARG A 564 -20.93 -9.94 44.46
C ARG A 564 -21.75 -11.17 44.05
N THR A 565 -21.25 -11.97 43.10
CA THR A 565 -21.94 -13.19 42.64
C THR A 565 -22.04 -14.24 43.74
N GLU A 566 -21.02 -14.36 44.59
CA GLU A 566 -21.03 -15.23 45.77
C GLU A 566 -22.08 -14.82 46.82
N ARG A 567 -22.23 -13.52 47.10
CA ARG A 567 -23.26 -13.01 48.04
C ARG A 567 -24.69 -13.24 47.56
N TYR A 568 -24.92 -13.26 46.26
CA TYR A 568 -26.24 -13.55 45.69
C TYR A 568 -26.58 -15.04 45.67
N ARG A 569 -25.57 -15.93 45.71
CA ARG A 569 -25.77 -17.39 45.81
C ARG A 569 -26.01 -17.89 47.24
N GLY A 570 -25.64 -17.10 48.25
CA GLY A 570 -25.87 -17.41 49.66
C GLY A 570 -27.25 -16.97 50.20
N ARG A 571 -28.21 -16.66 49.32
CA ARG A 571 -29.59 -16.28 49.67
C ARG A 571 -30.61 -17.25 49.11
#